data_AF-A0A2D0QQ26-F1
#
_entry.id   AF-A0A2D0QQ26-F1
#
_cell.length_a   1.000
_cell.length_b   1.000
_cell.length_c   1.000
_cell.angle_alpha   90.00
_cell.angle_beta   90.00
_cell.angle_gamma   90.00
#
_symmetry.space_group_name_H-M   'P 1'
#
loop_
_entity.id
_entity.type
_entity.pdbx_description
1 polymer ?
#
loop_
_entity_poly.entity_id
_entity_poly.type
_entity_poly.pdbx_seq_one_letter_code
_entity_poly.pdbx_strand_id
1 'polypeptide(L)'
;MAAEVEAGNCVTQRDGVFSVVAVLDEEAESVYDEELIDSEVNGNWTPQEKALHEARLKAKAKRRLRKSSSSRDSTRDSLSECVSGDVPDPHSPKGKTQTHDRKSRMGKGRGLPKKGGAGGKGVWGAAGLVYEMEEPDCRDPNYDESAQGDTVYATVVPELEEGELEKVMNPIIQEYFEHGDTKEVEMLLKNLNLGPRQCVFPSLAVCLSLECKASQRELTSRLFSDLIAKQVLNEGDMTTAFNHTLTQLPELILDTPEAPQMLGQFIARAIADHALPMEFLDQYRGKVDCENARAALDRAAVLLSMKRGIVRLDNVWGVGGGQRPVKLLIKEGFQRVYDELPEISLDVPHAHSIMETFVDVCHQQSVITKQLRDSCPSSRGRKRFVSEGDGGIVKS
;
A
#
# COMPACT_ATOMS: atom_id res chain seq x y z
N MET A 1 -23.92 42.16 -45.89
CA MET A 1 -24.99 41.23 -46.32
C MET A 1 -24.89 40.04 -45.36
N ALA A 2 -25.65 40.05 -44.25
CA ALA A 2 -26.96 39.38 -44.11
C ALA A 2 -26.84 37.88 -44.40
N ALA A 3 -26.80 37.02 -43.35
CA ALA A 3 -27.94 36.26 -42.79
C ALA A 3 -28.36 35.11 -43.76
N GLU A 4 -28.53 33.83 -43.41
CA GLU A 4 -29.44 33.17 -42.45
C GLU A 4 -29.12 31.64 -42.49
N VAL A 5 -29.05 30.90 -41.37
CA VAL A 5 -30.10 30.07 -40.70
C VAL A 5 -30.04 28.57 -41.03
N GLU A 6 -30.03 27.78 -39.95
CA GLU A 6 -30.15 26.32 -39.84
C GLU A 6 -31.55 25.77 -40.20
N ALA A 7 -31.60 24.51 -40.63
CA ALA A 7 -32.59 23.49 -40.24
C ALA A 7 -32.04 22.13 -40.72
N GLY A 8 -31.99 21.02 -39.97
CA GLY A 8 -32.71 20.66 -38.76
C GLY A 8 -33.55 19.40 -39.03
N ASN A 9 -33.01 18.23 -38.65
CA ASN A 9 -33.66 16.97 -38.25
C ASN A 9 -34.75 16.28 -39.09
N CYS A 10 -34.76 14.93 -39.05
CA CYS A 10 -35.84 14.09 -38.47
C CYS A 10 -35.75 12.64 -39.02
N VAL A 11 -35.27 11.69 -38.20
CA VAL A 11 -36.04 10.55 -37.64
C VAL A 11 -36.26 9.36 -38.59
N THR A 12 -35.68 8.22 -38.23
CA THR A 12 -36.34 6.92 -38.41
C THR A 12 -36.56 6.30 -37.03
N GLN A 13 -37.83 6.33 -36.61
CA GLN A 13 -38.35 5.65 -35.44
C GLN A 13 -38.36 4.13 -35.64
N ARG A 14 -38.25 3.47 -34.49
CA ARG A 14 -38.53 2.06 -34.19
C ARG A 14 -39.96 1.69 -34.55
N ASP A 15 -40.21 0.40 -34.81
CA ASP A 15 -41.17 -0.41 -34.03
C ASP A 15 -41.29 -1.87 -34.52
N GLY A 16 -41.60 -2.75 -33.55
CA GLY A 16 -42.06 -4.14 -33.73
C GLY A 16 -41.03 -5.19 -33.33
N VAL A 17 -40.71 -5.42 -32.05
CA VAL A 17 -41.52 -6.11 -31.02
C VAL A 17 -42.05 -7.46 -31.50
N PHE A 18 -41.34 -8.54 -31.13
CA PHE A 18 -41.93 -9.87 -30.99
C PHE A 18 -41.72 -10.35 -29.56
N SER A 19 -42.84 -10.52 -28.87
CA SER A 19 -42.99 -11.02 -27.51
C SER A 19 -42.94 -12.54 -27.53
N VAL A 20 -42.07 -13.14 -26.71
CA VAL A 20 -42.23 -14.51 -26.25
C VAL A 20 -42.16 -14.48 -24.74
N VAL A 21 -43.35 -14.52 -24.14
CA VAL A 21 -43.57 -14.84 -22.74
C VAL A 21 -43.36 -16.35 -22.58
N ALA A 22 -42.30 -16.75 -21.91
CA ALA A 22 -42.17 -18.09 -21.34
C ALA A 22 -41.81 -17.93 -19.87
N VAL A 23 -42.81 -18.22 -19.05
CA VAL A 23 -42.79 -18.34 -17.60
C VAL A 23 -41.84 -19.47 -17.23
N LEU A 24 -40.81 -19.17 -16.45
CA LEU A 24 -40.16 -20.12 -15.55
C LEU A 24 -39.89 -19.41 -14.23
N ASP A 25 -40.72 -19.76 -13.26
CA ASP A 25 -40.58 -19.45 -11.86
C ASP A 25 -39.32 -20.10 -11.28
N GLU A 26 -38.65 -19.26 -10.49
CA GLU A 26 -38.17 -19.50 -9.13
C GLU A 26 -36.92 -20.35 -8.84
N GLU A 27 -36.05 -19.67 -8.07
CA GLU A 27 -35.17 -20.17 -7.01
C GLU A 27 -33.77 -20.67 -7.42
N ALA A 28 -32.90 -19.69 -7.72
CA ALA A 28 -31.50 -19.75 -7.34
C ALA A 28 -31.11 -18.40 -6.73
N GLU A 29 -31.68 -18.13 -5.56
CA GLU A 29 -31.21 -17.09 -4.65
C GLU A 29 -29.76 -17.40 -4.28
N SER A 30 -28.81 -16.72 -4.92
CA SER A 30 -27.46 -16.59 -4.40
C SER A 30 -27.49 -15.56 -3.27
N VAL A 31 -28.01 -15.96 -2.11
CA VAL A 31 -27.73 -15.30 -0.84
C VAL A 31 -26.26 -15.57 -0.54
N TYR A 32 -25.39 -14.78 -1.16
CA TYR A 32 -24.13 -14.47 -0.51
C TYR A 32 -24.52 -13.58 0.67
N ASP A 33 -24.36 -14.10 1.89
CA ASP A 33 -24.31 -13.29 3.09
C ASP A 33 -23.25 -12.20 2.89
N GLU A 34 -23.69 -11.04 2.41
CA GLU A 34 -22.92 -9.79 2.36
C GLU A 34 -22.56 -9.27 3.76
N GLU A 35 -23.03 -9.92 4.83
CA GLU A 35 -22.70 -9.56 6.21
C GLU A 35 -21.44 -10.25 6.78
N LEU A 36 -20.70 -11.06 6.01
CA LEU A 36 -19.59 -11.86 6.57
C LEU A 36 -18.23 -11.74 5.86
N ILE A 37 -18.05 -10.75 4.98
CA ILE A 37 -16.74 -10.42 4.40
C ILE A 37 -16.14 -9.13 4.98
N ASP A 38 -16.86 -8.44 5.88
CA ASP A 38 -16.33 -7.29 6.62
C ASP A 38 -15.75 -7.65 8.00
N SER A 39 -15.43 -8.94 8.23
CA SER A 39 -14.64 -9.31 9.41
C SER A 39 -13.16 -9.00 9.14
N GLU A 40 -12.89 -7.70 9.27
CA GLU A 40 -11.60 -7.06 9.48
C GLU A 40 -10.60 -8.02 10.15
N VAL A 41 -9.37 -8.08 9.62
CA VAL A 41 -8.18 -8.37 10.43
C VAL A 41 -8.07 -7.26 11.46
N ASN A 42 -8.85 -7.39 12.51
CA ASN A 42 -8.61 -6.77 13.79
C ASN A 42 -9.52 -7.50 14.78
N GLY A 43 -8.99 -7.84 15.95
CA GLY A 43 -9.80 -8.36 17.05
C GLY A 43 -10.99 -7.44 17.34
N ASN A 44 -11.85 -7.82 18.27
CA ASN A 44 -13.02 -7.02 18.62
C ASN A 44 -12.59 -5.74 19.39
N TRP A 45 -11.95 -4.78 18.70
CA TRP A 45 -11.47 -3.52 19.28
C TRP A 45 -12.69 -2.71 19.70
N THR A 46 -12.72 -2.34 20.97
CA THR A 46 -13.68 -1.35 21.47
C THR A 46 -13.50 -0.03 20.68
N PRO A 47 -14.54 0.82 20.59
CA PRO A 47 -14.43 2.12 19.91
C PRO A 47 -13.24 2.96 20.41
N GLN A 48 -12.90 2.85 21.70
CA GLN A 48 -11.77 3.51 22.32
C GLN A 48 -10.42 2.93 21.85
N GLU A 49 -10.31 1.61 21.74
CA GLU A 49 -9.09 0.98 21.23
C GLU A 49 -8.93 1.25 19.72
N LYS A 50 -10.02 1.26 18.92
CA LYS A 50 -9.99 1.68 17.51
C LYS A 50 -9.46 3.10 17.37
N ALA A 51 -9.95 4.04 18.19
CA ALA A 51 -9.48 5.42 18.21
C ALA A 51 -8.00 5.54 18.62
N LEU A 52 -7.55 4.72 19.57
CA LEU A 52 -6.16 4.70 20.03
C LEU A 52 -5.23 4.10 18.97
N HIS A 53 -5.66 3.04 18.28
CA HIS A 53 -4.96 2.46 17.13
C HIS A 53 -4.84 3.48 16.00
N GLU A 54 -5.94 4.13 15.61
CA GLU A 54 -5.95 5.17 14.59
C GLU A 54 -5.04 6.35 14.98
N ALA A 55 -5.04 6.76 16.25
CA ALA A 55 -4.14 7.79 16.77
C ALA A 55 -2.66 7.36 16.69
N ARG A 56 -2.34 6.10 16.99
CA ARG A 56 -0.98 5.54 16.85
C ARG A 56 -0.54 5.53 15.39
N LEU A 57 -1.41 5.09 14.48
CA LEU A 57 -1.12 5.08 13.04
C LEU A 57 -0.90 6.51 12.51
N LYS A 58 -1.75 7.47 12.88
CA LYS A 58 -1.55 8.89 12.55
C LYS A 58 -0.25 9.45 13.12
N ALA A 59 0.13 9.08 14.36
CA ALA A 59 1.38 9.50 14.96
C ALA A 59 2.60 8.90 14.26
N LYS A 60 2.54 7.62 13.87
CA LYS A 60 3.59 6.92 13.12
C LYS A 60 3.80 7.54 11.74
N ALA A 61 2.72 7.87 11.04
CA ALA A 61 2.75 8.61 9.78
C ALA A 61 3.43 9.99 9.93
N LYS A 62 3.03 10.77 10.95
CA LYS A 62 3.64 12.07 11.25
C LYS A 62 5.12 11.99 11.64
N ARG A 63 5.55 10.93 12.33
CA ARG A 63 6.96 10.71 12.69
C ARG A 63 7.82 10.43 11.44
N ARG A 64 7.30 9.66 10.48
CA ARG A 64 8.01 9.36 9.23
C ARG A 64 8.21 10.62 8.38
N LEU A 65 7.22 11.51 8.33
CA LEU A 65 7.33 12.81 7.66
C LEU A 65 8.41 13.73 8.28
N ARG A 66 8.55 13.73 9.61
CA ARG A 66 9.58 14.53 10.30
C ARG A 66 11.00 14.05 10.03
N LYS A 67 11.18 12.76 9.75
CA LYS A 67 12.50 12.16 9.50
C LYS A 67 12.98 12.38 8.07
N SER A 68 12.08 12.56 7.09
CA SER A 68 12.45 13.00 5.74
C SER A 68 12.74 14.51 5.69
N SER A 69 12.05 15.32 6.50
CA SER A 69 12.32 16.77 6.55
C SER A 69 13.60 17.17 7.30
N SER A 70 14.22 16.28 8.09
CA SER A 70 15.36 16.62 8.96
C SER A 70 16.75 16.43 8.32
N SER A 71 16.86 16.34 7.00
CA SER A 71 18.16 16.15 6.31
C SER A 71 18.87 17.46 5.92
N ARG A 72 18.46 18.60 6.47
CA ARG A 72 19.08 19.91 6.17
C ARG A 72 19.39 20.71 7.43
N ASP A 73 20.20 20.15 8.32
CA ASP A 73 21.07 20.97 9.17
C ASP A 73 22.16 20.10 9.79
N SER A 74 23.39 20.20 9.29
CA SER A 74 24.62 19.85 10.00
C SER A 74 25.82 20.38 9.23
N THR A 75 25.96 21.71 9.20
CA THR A 75 27.26 22.36 9.10
C THR A 75 27.47 23.16 10.38
N ARG A 76 28.26 22.63 11.32
CA ARG A 76 29.36 23.31 12.03
C ARG A 76 29.74 22.59 13.33
N ASP A 77 31.05 22.42 13.43
CA ASP A 77 31.85 21.75 14.45
C ASP A 77 31.67 22.15 15.92
N SER A 78 31.69 21.09 16.74
CA SER A 78 32.63 20.77 17.84
C SER A 78 32.86 21.71 19.02
N LEU A 79 32.55 21.19 20.22
CA LEU A 79 33.24 21.39 21.51
C LEU A 79 33.08 20.06 22.32
N SER A 80 34.16 19.32 22.62
CA SER A 80 35.00 19.39 23.85
C SER A 80 34.69 18.25 24.84
N GLU A 81 35.60 17.28 24.98
CA GLU A 81 35.95 16.70 26.30
C GLU A 81 37.35 16.02 26.26
N CYS A 82 37.90 15.75 27.44
CA CYS A 82 39.30 16.03 27.78
C CYS A 82 40.13 14.80 28.26
N VAL A 83 41.46 15.02 28.34
CA VAL A 83 42.47 14.47 29.28
C VAL A 83 43.50 13.44 28.77
N SER A 84 44.78 13.83 29.00
CA SER A 84 46.04 13.08 29.23
C SER A 84 46.99 12.75 28.07
N GLY A 85 48.23 13.23 28.19
CA GLY A 85 49.43 12.66 27.55
C GLY A 85 50.52 13.68 27.20
N ASP A 86 51.60 13.70 27.98
CA ASP A 86 52.84 14.47 27.78
C ASP A 86 53.64 14.11 26.50
N VAL A 87 54.57 15.02 26.15
CA VAL A 87 55.89 14.88 25.48
C VAL A 87 56.07 15.67 24.14
N PRO A 88 57.21 16.38 23.92
CA PRO A 88 57.31 17.52 22.98
C PRO A 88 58.19 17.32 21.71
N ASP A 89 58.10 18.33 20.82
CA ASP A 89 59.10 18.84 19.86
C ASP A 89 59.27 18.06 18.52
N PRO A 90 60.04 18.57 17.52
CA PRO A 90 60.22 19.90 16.94
C PRO A 90 59.85 19.89 15.43
N HIS A 91 59.87 21.05 14.75
CA HIS A 91 60.38 21.27 13.37
C HIS A 91 59.71 22.47 12.69
N SER A 92 60.38 23.62 12.82
CA SER A 92 60.25 24.79 11.93
C SER A 92 60.70 24.44 10.50
N PRO A 93 60.25 25.16 9.44
CA PRO A 93 60.92 26.41 9.09
C PRO A 93 60.02 27.54 8.54
N LYS A 94 60.23 28.71 9.12
CA LYS A 94 60.42 30.06 8.53
C LYS A 94 60.14 30.27 7.03
N GLY A 95 59.38 31.34 6.74
CA GLY A 95 59.47 32.17 5.53
C GLY A 95 58.98 33.60 5.81
N LYS A 96 59.82 34.46 6.41
CA LYS A 96 60.41 35.71 5.86
C LYS A 96 59.46 36.63 5.05
N THR A 97 59.14 37.77 5.70
CA THR A 97 59.20 39.18 5.24
C THR A 97 58.59 39.53 3.88
N GLN A 98 57.75 40.57 3.73
CA GLN A 98 58.12 41.97 3.94
C GLN A 98 56.92 42.86 3.57
N THR A 99 56.45 43.76 4.45
CA THR A 99 55.79 45.01 4.02
C THR A 99 56.07 46.12 5.03
N HIS A 100 56.93 47.03 4.57
CA HIS A 100 56.99 48.48 4.79
C HIS A 100 55.74 49.12 5.42
N ASP A 101 55.77 50.28 6.06
CA ASP A 101 56.75 51.19 6.64
C ASP A 101 55.88 52.38 7.11
N ARG A 102 56.23 53.04 8.21
CA ARG A 102 55.79 54.41 8.60
C ARG A 102 54.28 54.66 8.79
N LYS A 103 53.77 55.10 9.95
CA LYS A 103 54.29 56.12 10.87
C LYS A 103 53.53 56.05 12.20
N SER A 104 54.29 56.12 13.28
CA SER A 104 53.83 56.58 14.59
C SER A 104 53.45 58.06 14.52
N ARG A 105 52.24 58.41 14.94
CA ARG A 105 51.97 59.71 15.55
C ARG A 105 51.21 59.49 16.83
N MET A 106 51.95 59.67 17.92
CA MET A 106 51.45 59.82 19.28
C MET A 106 50.28 60.81 19.32
N GLY A 107 49.27 60.50 20.12
CA GLY A 107 48.23 61.46 20.43
C GLY A 107 47.04 60.87 21.17
N LYS A 108 47.16 60.85 22.51
CA LYS A 108 46.10 60.74 23.53
C LYS A 108 45.81 59.33 24.08
N GLY A 109 46.35 59.10 25.29
CA GLY A 109 45.80 58.21 26.32
C GLY A 109 46.46 56.84 26.42
N ARG A 110 46.95 56.48 27.62
CA ARG A 110 47.00 55.06 28.00
C ARG A 110 45.58 54.54 27.80
N GLY A 111 45.35 53.56 26.94
CA GLY A 111 44.03 53.00 26.61
C GLY A 111 43.34 52.28 27.79
N LEU A 112 43.50 52.78 29.01
CA LEU A 112 42.69 52.38 30.14
C LEU A 112 41.30 53.01 29.97
N PRO A 113 40.22 52.21 30.09
CA PRO A 113 38.86 52.73 30.19
C PRO A 113 38.81 53.79 31.30
N LYS A 114 38.25 54.98 31.01
CA LYS A 114 37.96 55.96 32.07
C LYS A 114 37.00 55.28 33.07
N LYS A 115 37.29 55.41 34.37
CA LYS A 115 36.46 54.90 35.48
C LYS A 115 35.00 55.26 35.20
N GLY A 116 34.16 54.24 34.94
CA GLY A 116 32.78 54.40 34.47
C GLY A 116 32.41 53.52 33.27
N GLY A 117 33.40 52.98 32.54
CA GLY A 117 33.24 51.73 31.78
C GLY A 117 32.07 51.66 30.80
N ALA A 118 31.84 52.71 30.00
CA ALA A 118 30.90 52.69 28.88
C ALA A 118 31.21 53.85 27.92
N GLY A 119 31.42 53.57 26.65
CA GLY A 119 31.58 54.61 25.63
C GLY A 119 33.02 54.95 25.25
N GLY A 120 33.88 53.94 25.12
CA GLY A 120 35.07 54.04 24.27
C GLY A 120 34.73 53.71 22.82
N LYS A 121 35.52 54.23 21.86
CA LYS A 121 35.37 53.93 20.43
C LYS A 121 35.52 52.41 20.22
N GLY A 122 34.40 51.72 19.94
CA GLY A 122 34.34 50.26 19.79
C GLY A 122 33.70 49.48 20.96
N VAL A 123 33.11 50.13 21.97
CA VAL A 123 32.42 49.48 23.09
C VAL A 123 30.93 49.86 23.09
N TRP A 124 30.06 48.87 23.31
CA TRP A 124 28.59 48.92 23.16
C TRP A 124 27.85 49.70 24.27
N GLY A 125 28.49 50.64 24.97
CA GLY A 125 27.88 51.35 26.11
C GLY A 125 27.83 50.52 27.40
N ALA A 126 27.11 51.01 28.42
CA ALA A 126 27.03 50.38 29.75
C ALA A 126 25.99 49.27 29.74
N ALA A 127 26.31 48.11 30.32
CA ALA A 127 25.32 47.05 30.53
C ALA A 127 24.19 47.55 31.45
N GLY A 128 22.94 47.50 30.98
CA GLY A 128 21.77 47.92 31.75
C GLY A 128 21.12 49.25 31.35
N LEU A 129 21.64 49.94 30.33
CA LEU A 129 20.86 50.97 29.63
C LEU A 129 19.78 50.27 28.79
N VAL A 130 18.61 50.09 29.40
CA VAL A 130 17.38 49.82 28.66
C VAL A 130 17.13 51.08 27.84
N TYR A 131 17.35 51.02 26.53
CA TYR A 131 16.90 52.06 25.63
C TYR A 131 15.43 52.33 25.95
N GLU A 132 15.08 53.60 26.20
CA GLU A 132 13.68 54.00 26.24
C GLU A 132 13.05 53.44 24.96
N MET A 133 11.92 52.72 25.07
CA MET A 133 11.29 52.17 23.87
C MET A 133 10.91 53.36 22.99
N GLU A 134 11.72 53.62 21.98
CA GLU A 134 11.47 54.67 21.02
C GLU A 134 10.27 54.20 20.20
N GLU A 135 9.13 54.89 20.36
CA GLU A 135 7.94 54.58 19.58
C GLU A 135 8.31 54.75 18.10
N PRO A 136 8.24 53.68 17.29
CA PRO A 136 8.79 53.75 15.95
C PRO A 136 7.94 54.74 15.12
N ASP A 137 8.63 55.68 14.45
CA ASP A 137 8.01 56.80 13.74
C ASP A 137 7.25 56.30 12.51
N CYS A 138 5.91 56.37 12.57
CA CYS A 138 5.02 55.95 11.49
C CYS A 138 5.15 56.79 10.21
N ARG A 139 5.96 57.86 10.21
CA ARG A 139 6.28 58.68 9.04
C ARG A 139 7.67 58.40 8.44
N ASP A 140 8.44 57.47 8.99
CA ASP A 140 9.71 57.04 8.39
C ASP A 140 9.41 56.32 7.06
N PRO A 141 9.98 56.74 5.92
CA PRO A 141 9.84 56.05 4.63
C PRO A 141 10.29 54.59 4.64
N ASN A 142 11.07 54.18 5.64
CA ASN A 142 11.53 52.82 5.88
C ASN A 142 10.78 52.14 7.06
N TYR A 143 9.72 52.76 7.59
CA TYR A 143 8.82 52.13 8.57
C TYR A 143 8.03 51.03 7.88
N ASP A 144 8.44 49.77 8.10
CA ASP A 144 7.57 48.65 7.87
C ASP A 144 6.69 48.47 9.12
N GLU A 145 5.38 48.52 8.93
CA GLU A 145 4.45 48.18 10.01
C GLU A 145 4.66 46.68 10.30
N SER A 146 5.53 46.38 11.26
CA SER A 146 5.94 45.00 11.62
C SER A 146 4.76 44.12 12.06
N ALA A 147 3.59 44.72 12.28
CA ALA A 147 2.30 44.05 12.24
C ALA A 147 1.90 43.73 10.78
N GLN A 148 2.74 42.96 10.08
CA GLN A 148 2.27 42.22 8.93
C GLN A 148 1.11 41.34 9.42
N GLY A 149 -0.11 41.71 9.03
CA GLY A 149 -1.34 41.02 9.46
C GLY A 149 -1.23 39.51 9.32
N ASP A 150 -2.05 38.76 10.08
CA ASP A 150 -2.06 37.29 10.21
C ASP A 150 -1.31 36.56 9.09
N THR A 151 0.00 36.38 9.29
CA THR A 151 0.83 35.66 8.32
C THR A 151 0.54 34.18 8.49
N VAL A 152 -0.31 33.64 7.62
CA VAL A 152 -0.67 32.23 7.60
C VAL A 152 0.49 31.44 7.01
N TYR A 153 1.31 30.84 7.87
CA TYR A 153 2.34 29.89 7.45
C TYR A 153 1.68 28.60 6.93
N ALA A 154 1.68 28.41 5.61
CA ALA A 154 1.31 27.13 5.03
C ALA A 154 2.51 26.17 5.14
N THR A 155 2.35 25.07 5.86
CA THR A 155 3.33 23.98 5.84
C THR A 155 3.27 23.28 4.48
N VAL A 156 4.17 23.64 3.56
CA VAL A 156 4.34 22.96 2.27
C VAL A 156 5.23 21.75 2.50
N VAL A 157 4.70 20.55 2.31
CA VAL A 157 5.46 19.30 2.32
C VAL A 157 6.08 19.11 0.93
N PRO A 158 7.42 19.17 0.78
CA PRO A 158 8.06 18.94 -0.51
C PRO A 158 7.76 17.55 -1.04
N GLU A 159 7.73 17.41 -2.37
CA GLU A 159 7.67 16.11 -3.02
C GLU A 159 8.96 15.32 -2.70
N LEU A 160 8.81 14.01 -2.51
CA LEU A 160 9.94 13.13 -2.20
C LEU A 160 10.83 12.90 -3.43
N GLU A 161 12.15 13.03 -3.24
CA GLU A 161 13.13 12.66 -4.25
C GLU A 161 13.17 11.13 -4.46
N GLU A 162 13.52 10.69 -5.68
CA GLU A 162 13.49 9.29 -6.09
C GLU A 162 14.35 8.38 -5.19
N GLY A 163 15.56 8.83 -4.83
CA GLY A 163 16.46 8.08 -3.94
C GLY A 163 16.04 8.07 -2.45
N GLU A 164 15.08 8.89 -2.06
CA GLU A 164 14.48 8.88 -0.71
C GLU A 164 13.20 8.04 -0.68
N LEU A 165 12.54 7.90 -1.82
CA LEU A 165 11.24 7.24 -1.96
C LEU A 165 11.30 5.79 -1.52
N GLU A 166 12.27 5.02 -2.04
CA GLU A 166 12.48 3.63 -1.65
C GLU A 166 12.81 3.48 -0.17
N LYS A 167 13.61 4.39 0.41
CA LYS A 167 13.97 4.35 1.83
C LYS A 167 12.76 4.56 2.74
N VAL A 168 11.77 5.33 2.27
CA VAL A 168 10.52 5.57 3.00
C VAL A 168 9.54 4.42 2.79
N MET A 169 9.41 3.91 1.56
CA MET A 169 8.45 2.89 1.17
C MET A 169 8.85 1.48 1.62
N ASN A 170 10.13 1.10 1.53
CA ASN A 170 10.61 -0.24 1.89
C ASN A 170 10.17 -0.66 3.29
N PRO A 171 10.37 0.14 4.35
CA PRO A 171 9.91 -0.25 5.68
C PRO A 171 8.38 -0.29 5.81
N ILE A 172 7.62 0.46 5.00
CA ILE A 172 6.15 0.41 5.02
C ILE A 172 5.67 -0.93 4.46
N ILE A 173 6.26 -1.37 3.34
CA ILE A 173 5.93 -2.64 2.69
C ILE A 173 6.36 -3.81 3.58
N GLN A 174 7.57 -3.76 4.15
CA GLN A 174 8.07 -4.80 5.05
C GLN A 174 7.22 -4.92 6.33
N GLU A 175 6.84 -3.81 6.94
CA GLU A 175 5.92 -3.84 8.08
C GLU A 175 4.58 -4.48 7.67
N TYR A 176 4.01 -4.07 6.53
CA TYR A 176 2.78 -4.65 6.00
C TYR A 176 2.85 -6.16 5.80
N PHE A 177 3.98 -6.69 5.35
CA PHE A 177 4.17 -8.14 5.21
C PHE A 177 4.12 -8.92 6.52
N GLU A 178 4.38 -8.27 7.66
CA GLU A 178 4.29 -8.89 8.97
C GLU A 178 2.86 -8.86 9.53
N HIS A 179 2.19 -7.70 9.47
CA HIS A 179 0.88 -7.50 10.12
C HIS A 179 -0.33 -7.56 9.20
N GLY A 180 -0.18 -7.35 7.89
CA GLY A 180 -1.26 -7.43 6.91
C GLY A 180 -2.33 -6.33 6.99
N ASP A 181 -2.07 -5.22 7.70
CA ASP A 181 -3.03 -4.11 7.88
C ASP A 181 -2.98 -3.14 6.69
N THR A 182 -3.97 -3.23 5.79
CA THR A 182 -4.06 -2.37 4.61
C THR A 182 -4.47 -0.93 4.94
N LYS A 183 -5.14 -0.70 6.07
CA LYS A 183 -5.55 0.65 6.52
C LYS A 183 -4.35 1.46 7.00
N GLU A 184 -3.39 0.80 7.65
CA GLU A 184 -2.12 1.43 8.01
C GLU A 184 -1.38 1.91 6.76
N VAL A 185 -1.22 1.06 5.75
CA VAL A 185 -0.53 1.40 4.50
C VAL A 185 -1.23 2.56 3.79
N GLU A 186 -2.55 2.49 3.65
CA GLU A 186 -3.37 3.56 3.08
C GLU A 186 -3.10 4.91 3.77
N MET A 187 -3.17 4.95 5.11
CA MET A 187 -2.96 6.19 5.85
C MET A 187 -1.53 6.70 5.70
N LEU A 188 -0.54 5.82 5.66
CA LEU A 188 0.85 6.22 5.43
C LEU A 188 1.01 6.82 4.03
N LEU A 189 0.49 6.18 2.99
CA LEU A 189 0.59 6.67 1.61
C LEU A 189 -0.17 7.99 1.40
N LYS A 190 -1.38 8.15 1.95
CA LYS A 190 -2.14 9.41 1.87
C LYS A 190 -1.44 10.58 2.56
N ASN A 191 -0.62 10.31 3.58
CA ASN A 191 0.17 11.33 4.28
C ASN A 191 1.51 11.61 3.59
N LEU A 192 1.95 10.76 2.66
CA LEU A 192 3.15 10.97 1.88
C LEU A 192 2.78 11.80 0.65
N ASN A 193 3.45 12.94 0.44
CA ASN A 193 3.27 13.72 -0.77
C ASN A 193 4.04 13.08 -1.93
N LEU A 194 3.47 12.01 -2.50
CA LEU A 194 4.09 11.21 -3.58
C LEU A 194 3.98 11.87 -4.96
N GLY A 195 3.13 12.88 -5.10
CA GLY A 195 2.90 13.60 -6.36
C GLY A 195 2.61 12.63 -7.53
N PRO A 196 3.32 12.75 -8.66
CA PRO A 196 3.13 11.88 -9.83
C PRO A 196 3.83 10.51 -9.73
N ARG A 197 4.55 10.22 -8.63
CA ARG A 197 5.38 9.02 -8.46
C ARG A 197 4.65 7.88 -7.71
N GLN A 198 3.32 7.86 -7.77
CA GLN A 198 2.51 6.85 -7.06
C GLN A 198 2.76 5.44 -7.59
N CYS A 199 3.07 5.30 -8.89
CA CYS A 199 3.41 4.03 -9.54
C CYS A 199 4.67 3.34 -8.98
N VAL A 200 5.54 4.05 -8.25
CA VAL A 200 6.74 3.46 -7.66
C VAL A 200 6.38 2.48 -6.55
N PHE A 201 5.35 2.80 -5.75
CA PHE A 201 4.97 1.96 -4.61
C PHE A 201 4.54 0.54 -5.04
N PRO A 202 3.61 0.36 -6.02
CA PRO A 202 3.26 -0.98 -6.48
C PRO A 202 4.43 -1.73 -7.11
N SER A 203 5.29 -1.06 -7.89
CA SER A 203 6.45 -1.72 -8.48
C SER A 203 7.39 -2.26 -7.40
N LEU A 204 7.69 -1.44 -6.39
CA LEU A 204 8.55 -1.83 -5.27
C LEU A 204 7.92 -2.97 -4.45
N ALA A 205 6.60 -2.90 -4.20
CA ALA A 205 5.87 -3.94 -3.48
C ALA A 205 5.87 -5.29 -4.22
N VAL A 206 5.75 -5.29 -5.55
CA VAL A 206 5.93 -6.51 -6.36
C VAL A 206 7.35 -7.01 -6.22
N CYS A 207 8.37 -6.19 -6.49
CA CYS A 207 9.77 -6.60 -6.43
C CYS A 207 10.14 -7.25 -5.09
N LEU A 208 9.82 -6.58 -3.97
CA LEU A 208 10.07 -7.13 -2.63
C LEU A 208 9.33 -8.45 -2.38
N SER A 209 8.13 -8.61 -2.93
CA SER A 209 7.35 -9.84 -2.75
C SER A 209 7.86 -11.03 -3.55
N LEU A 210 8.66 -10.81 -4.61
CA LEU A 210 9.20 -11.89 -5.45
C LEU A 210 10.25 -12.72 -4.72
N GLU A 211 11.08 -12.07 -3.90
CA GLU A 211 12.11 -12.73 -3.06
C GLU A 211 11.52 -13.40 -1.80
N CYS A 212 10.20 -13.32 -1.64
CA CYS A 212 9.48 -13.58 -0.42
C CYS A 212 8.58 -14.83 -0.51
N LYS A 213 7.94 -15.17 0.61
CA LYS A 213 7.02 -16.32 0.68
C LYS A 213 5.74 -16.03 -0.11
N ALA A 214 5.09 -17.09 -0.58
CA ALA A 214 3.81 -16.99 -1.28
C ALA A 214 2.73 -16.23 -0.49
N SER A 215 2.74 -16.32 0.84
CA SER A 215 1.82 -15.55 1.70
C SER A 215 2.00 -14.03 1.56
N GLN A 216 3.22 -13.55 1.33
CA GLN A 216 3.50 -12.12 1.15
C GLN A 216 3.10 -11.66 -0.26
N ARG A 217 3.23 -12.52 -1.27
CA ARG A 217 2.70 -12.26 -2.63
C ARG A 217 1.17 -12.15 -2.66
N GLU A 218 0.50 -12.99 -1.86
CA GLU A 218 -0.94 -12.89 -1.62
C GLU A 218 -1.30 -11.56 -0.94
N LEU A 219 -0.56 -11.16 0.11
CA LEU A 219 -0.76 -9.86 0.75
C LEU A 219 -0.58 -8.71 -0.24
N THR A 220 0.46 -8.71 -1.07
CA THR A 220 0.66 -7.69 -2.11
C THR A 220 -0.53 -7.60 -3.07
N SER A 221 -1.06 -8.75 -3.52
CA SER A 221 -2.21 -8.78 -4.43
C SER A 221 -3.45 -8.17 -3.78
N ARG A 222 -3.74 -8.53 -2.52
CA ARG A 222 -4.86 -7.93 -1.76
C ARG A 222 -4.66 -6.45 -1.52
N LEU A 223 -3.44 -6.03 -1.18
CA LEU A 223 -3.11 -4.63 -0.97
C LEU A 223 -3.44 -3.78 -2.20
N PHE A 224 -3.12 -4.26 -3.41
CA PHE A 224 -3.42 -3.51 -4.63
C PHE A 224 -4.92 -3.33 -4.85
N SER A 225 -5.71 -4.40 -4.69
CA SER A 225 -7.16 -4.32 -4.76
C SER A 225 -7.72 -3.29 -3.75
N ASP A 226 -7.25 -3.33 -2.50
CA ASP A 226 -7.69 -2.41 -1.45
C ASP A 226 -7.28 -0.96 -1.74
N LEU A 227 -6.06 -0.71 -2.22
CA LEU A 227 -5.56 0.63 -2.50
C LEU A 227 -6.27 1.28 -3.70
N ILE A 228 -6.66 0.48 -4.71
CA ILE A 228 -7.47 0.93 -5.84
C ILE A 228 -8.90 1.21 -5.38
N ALA A 229 -9.52 0.29 -4.63
CA ALA A 229 -10.88 0.47 -4.11
C ALA A 229 -11.01 1.74 -3.26
N LYS A 230 -9.98 2.07 -2.47
CA LYS A 230 -9.93 3.26 -1.61
C LYS A 230 -9.39 4.52 -2.29
N GLN A 231 -9.16 4.47 -3.61
CA GLN A 231 -8.69 5.58 -4.43
C GLN A 231 -7.36 6.20 -3.93
N VAL A 232 -6.48 5.35 -3.36
CA VAL A 232 -5.10 5.75 -3.03
C VAL A 232 -4.23 5.70 -4.28
N LEU A 233 -4.49 4.72 -5.14
CA LEU A 233 -3.86 4.52 -6.43
C LEU A 233 -4.94 4.51 -7.51
N ASN A 234 -4.55 4.78 -8.76
CA ASN A 234 -5.42 4.59 -9.92
C ASN A 234 -4.89 3.48 -10.84
N GLU A 235 -5.73 3.03 -11.78
CA GLU A 235 -5.34 1.99 -12.77
C GLU A 235 -4.14 2.40 -13.64
N GLY A 236 -3.94 3.71 -13.88
CA GLY A 236 -2.80 4.23 -14.62
C GLY A 236 -1.48 4.08 -13.87
N ASP A 237 -1.48 4.29 -12.55
CA ASP A 237 -0.33 4.05 -11.67
C ASP A 237 0.03 2.57 -11.65
N MET A 238 -0.98 1.71 -11.55
CA MET A 238 -0.80 0.26 -11.61
C MET A 238 -0.25 -0.19 -12.97
N THR A 239 -0.79 0.32 -14.07
CA THR A 239 -0.30 0.04 -15.42
C THR A 239 1.17 0.45 -15.55
N THR A 240 1.52 1.66 -15.10
CA THR A 240 2.89 2.16 -15.15
C THR A 240 3.83 1.32 -14.29
N ALA A 241 3.37 0.91 -13.10
CA ALA A 241 4.14 0.06 -12.20
C ALA A 241 4.45 -1.30 -12.82
N PHE A 242 3.44 -2.00 -13.34
CA PHE A 242 3.63 -3.30 -13.98
C PHE A 242 4.46 -3.22 -15.25
N ASN A 243 4.32 -2.15 -16.04
CA ASN A 243 5.19 -1.88 -17.19
C ASN A 243 6.64 -1.73 -16.73
N HIS A 244 6.87 -0.97 -15.66
CA HIS A 244 8.21 -0.81 -15.08
C HIS A 244 8.75 -2.16 -14.59
N THR A 245 7.99 -2.95 -13.84
CA THR A 245 8.43 -4.27 -13.37
C THR A 245 8.75 -5.23 -14.52
N LEU A 246 7.98 -5.21 -15.62
CA LEU A 246 8.28 -5.98 -16.83
C LEU A 246 9.64 -5.58 -17.45
N THR A 247 9.99 -4.29 -17.44
CA THR A 247 11.32 -3.84 -17.91
C THR A 247 12.46 -4.27 -16.98
N GLN A 248 12.19 -4.41 -15.68
CA GLN A 248 13.18 -4.83 -14.68
C GLN A 248 13.36 -6.35 -14.58
N LEU A 249 12.53 -7.15 -15.27
CA LEU A 249 12.62 -8.61 -15.24
C LEU A 249 14.04 -9.19 -15.46
N PRO A 250 14.87 -8.67 -16.40
CA PRO A 250 16.23 -9.18 -16.58
C PRO A 250 17.10 -9.08 -15.32
N GLU A 251 16.93 -8.03 -14.53
CA GLU A 251 17.63 -7.84 -13.25
C GLU A 251 16.99 -8.72 -12.16
N LEU A 252 15.65 -8.74 -12.06
CA LEU A 252 14.93 -9.50 -11.04
C LEU A 252 15.19 -11.02 -11.12
N ILE A 253 15.49 -11.54 -12.30
CA ILE A 253 15.81 -12.97 -12.51
C ILE A 253 17.12 -13.37 -11.84
N LEU A 254 18.05 -12.42 -11.66
CA LEU A 254 19.35 -12.71 -11.04
C LEU A 254 19.17 -13.19 -9.60
N ASP A 255 18.24 -12.59 -8.87
CA ASP A 255 17.90 -12.97 -7.50
C ASP A 255 16.80 -14.03 -7.46
N THR A 256 15.85 -13.96 -8.39
CA THR A 256 14.65 -14.80 -8.39
C THR A 256 14.39 -15.41 -9.78
N PRO A 257 14.85 -16.64 -10.07
CA PRO A 257 14.75 -17.22 -11.41
C PRO A 257 13.31 -17.43 -11.90
N GLU A 258 12.35 -17.58 -10.99
CA GLU A 258 10.92 -17.72 -11.29
C GLU A 258 10.18 -16.36 -11.43
N ALA A 259 10.90 -15.23 -11.43
CA ALA A 259 10.32 -13.90 -11.48
C ALA A 259 9.34 -13.69 -12.66
N PRO A 260 9.61 -14.16 -13.90
CA PRO A 260 8.66 -14.03 -15.00
C PRO A 260 7.33 -14.72 -14.73
N GLN A 261 7.36 -15.95 -14.20
CA GLN A 261 6.16 -16.74 -13.93
C GLN A 261 5.34 -16.10 -12.81
N MET A 262 6.00 -15.62 -11.76
CA MET A 262 5.37 -14.93 -10.65
C MET A 262 4.79 -13.58 -11.07
N LEU A 263 5.51 -12.79 -11.87
CA LEU A 263 4.97 -11.53 -12.39
C LEU A 263 3.74 -11.77 -13.28
N GLY A 264 3.73 -12.84 -14.08
CA GLY A 264 2.55 -13.25 -14.84
C GLY A 264 1.34 -13.61 -13.95
N GLN A 265 1.58 -14.23 -12.80
CA GLN A 265 0.54 -14.49 -11.79
C GLN A 265 0.00 -13.20 -11.19
N PHE A 266 0.87 -12.24 -10.85
CA PHE A 266 0.47 -10.91 -10.38
C PHE A 266 -0.39 -10.18 -11.41
N ILE A 267 0.01 -10.17 -12.69
CA ILE A 267 -0.75 -9.51 -13.77
C ILE A 267 -2.15 -10.14 -13.89
N ALA A 268 -2.24 -11.48 -13.95
CA ALA A 268 -3.53 -12.15 -14.03
C ALA A 268 -4.42 -11.85 -12.81
N ARG A 269 -3.84 -11.88 -11.60
CA ARG A 269 -4.55 -11.58 -10.36
C ARG A 269 -5.06 -10.13 -10.32
N ALA A 270 -4.22 -9.18 -10.71
CA ALA A 270 -4.56 -7.76 -10.73
C ALA A 270 -5.64 -7.43 -11.76
N ILE A 271 -5.63 -8.07 -12.94
CA ILE A 271 -6.73 -7.94 -13.91
C ILE A 271 -8.03 -8.52 -13.35
N ALA A 272 -7.97 -9.67 -12.67
CA ALA A 272 -9.13 -10.29 -12.05
C ALA A 272 -9.71 -9.48 -10.88
N ASP A 273 -8.87 -8.73 -10.15
CA ASP A 273 -9.27 -7.81 -9.08
C ASP A 273 -9.66 -6.41 -9.55
N HIS A 274 -9.66 -6.15 -10.86
CA HIS A 274 -9.86 -4.81 -11.42
C HIS A 274 -8.84 -3.76 -10.93
N ALA A 275 -7.65 -4.22 -10.50
CA ALA A 275 -6.52 -3.34 -10.21
C ALA A 275 -5.70 -3.00 -11.48
N LEU A 276 -5.87 -3.78 -12.54
CA LEU A 276 -5.33 -3.50 -13.88
C LEU A 276 -6.45 -3.57 -14.95
N PRO A 277 -6.36 -2.75 -16.01
CA PRO A 277 -7.30 -2.81 -17.13
C PRO A 277 -7.29 -4.17 -17.85
N MET A 278 -8.45 -4.61 -18.34
CA MET A 278 -8.57 -5.88 -19.08
C MET A 278 -7.75 -5.87 -20.38
N GLU A 279 -7.61 -4.70 -21.00
CA GLU A 279 -6.88 -4.46 -22.25
C GLU A 279 -5.36 -4.34 -22.04
N PHE A 280 -4.86 -4.45 -20.80
CA PHE A 280 -3.44 -4.32 -20.47
C PHE A 280 -2.56 -5.22 -21.34
N LEU A 281 -2.95 -6.48 -21.52
CA LEU A 281 -2.20 -7.45 -22.33
C LEU A 281 -2.19 -7.11 -23.83
N ASP A 282 -3.22 -6.43 -24.33
CA ASP A 282 -3.34 -6.09 -25.75
C ASP A 282 -2.32 -5.04 -26.18
N GLN A 283 -1.84 -4.21 -25.24
CA GLN A 283 -0.79 -3.21 -25.48
C GLN A 283 0.52 -3.86 -25.95
N TYR A 284 0.75 -5.12 -25.57
CA TYR A 284 1.98 -5.86 -25.76
C TYR A 284 1.95 -6.89 -26.89
N ARG A 285 0.78 -7.17 -27.48
CA ARG A 285 0.64 -8.15 -28.56
C ARG A 285 1.52 -7.78 -29.76
N GLY A 286 2.48 -8.64 -30.09
CA GLY A 286 3.37 -8.48 -31.24
C GLY A 286 4.42 -7.37 -31.11
N LYS A 287 4.63 -6.82 -29.90
CA LYS A 287 5.57 -5.71 -29.65
C LYS A 287 6.66 -6.00 -28.63
N VAL A 288 6.63 -7.18 -28.00
CA VAL A 288 7.56 -7.54 -26.91
C VAL A 288 8.75 -8.29 -27.49
N ASP A 289 9.93 -7.70 -27.38
CA ASP A 289 11.18 -8.32 -27.82
C ASP A 289 11.84 -9.18 -26.73
N CYS A 290 11.69 -8.78 -25.47
CA CYS A 290 12.26 -9.47 -24.31
C CYS A 290 11.56 -10.82 -24.04
N GLU A 291 12.32 -11.92 -24.07
CA GLU A 291 11.81 -13.27 -23.82
C GLU A 291 11.18 -13.42 -22.42
N ASN A 292 11.81 -12.82 -21.41
CA ASN A 292 11.34 -12.88 -20.02
C ASN A 292 10.00 -12.15 -19.85
N ALA A 293 9.87 -10.95 -20.43
CA ALA A 293 8.62 -10.20 -20.41
C ALA A 293 7.52 -10.94 -21.17
N ARG A 294 7.86 -11.56 -22.32
CA ARG A 294 6.93 -12.39 -23.09
C ARG A 294 6.44 -13.58 -22.26
N ALA A 295 7.34 -14.28 -21.58
CA ALA A 295 6.98 -15.40 -20.71
C ALA A 295 6.03 -15.00 -19.57
N ALA A 296 6.23 -13.83 -18.95
CA ALA A 296 5.32 -13.29 -17.94
C ALA A 296 3.93 -12.99 -18.51
N LEU A 297 3.86 -12.33 -19.67
CA LEU A 297 2.61 -11.98 -20.34
C LEU A 297 1.85 -13.21 -20.83
N ASP A 298 2.55 -14.20 -21.40
CA ASP A 298 1.97 -15.48 -21.83
C ASP A 298 1.40 -16.24 -20.62
N ARG A 299 2.12 -16.25 -19.49
CA ARG A 299 1.64 -16.86 -18.25
C ARG A 299 0.34 -16.19 -17.77
N ALA A 300 0.26 -14.87 -17.81
CA ALA A 300 -0.94 -14.12 -17.44
C ALA A 300 -2.11 -14.45 -18.38
N ALA A 301 -1.87 -14.46 -19.70
CA ALA A 301 -2.87 -14.79 -20.70
C ALA A 301 -3.45 -16.20 -20.52
N VAL A 302 -2.58 -17.19 -20.26
CA VAL A 302 -3.00 -18.57 -19.99
C VAL A 302 -3.89 -18.62 -18.75
N LEU A 303 -3.49 -17.99 -17.65
CA LEU A 303 -4.26 -17.95 -16.41
C LEU A 303 -5.65 -17.32 -16.59
N LEU A 304 -5.76 -16.25 -17.36
CA LEU A 304 -7.03 -15.59 -17.66
C LEU A 304 -7.90 -16.40 -18.64
N SER A 305 -7.29 -17.19 -19.51
CA SER A 305 -8.01 -18.05 -20.47
C SER A 305 -8.58 -19.34 -19.87
N MET A 306 -8.07 -19.77 -18.71
CA MET A 306 -8.55 -20.94 -17.98
C MET A 306 -9.99 -20.69 -17.53
N LYS A 307 -10.95 -21.44 -18.10
CA LYS A 307 -12.38 -21.24 -17.88
C LYS A 307 -12.72 -21.26 -16.37
N ARG A 308 -13.49 -20.24 -15.97
CA ARG A 308 -13.96 -19.79 -14.64
C ARG A 308 -14.40 -20.84 -13.58
N GLY A 309 -14.35 -22.14 -13.85
CA GLY A 309 -14.91 -23.18 -12.96
C GLY A 309 -13.96 -23.78 -11.92
N ILE A 310 -12.63 -23.79 -12.15
CA ILE A 310 -11.69 -24.58 -11.33
C ILE A 310 -10.49 -23.77 -10.80
N VAL A 311 -10.13 -22.63 -11.41
CA VAL A 311 -9.05 -21.77 -10.93
C VAL A 311 -9.62 -20.41 -10.56
N ARG A 312 -10.12 -20.28 -9.32
CA ARG A 312 -10.26 -18.95 -8.72
C ARG A 312 -8.84 -18.42 -8.53
N LEU A 313 -8.50 -17.34 -9.22
CA LEU A 313 -7.19 -16.68 -9.07
C LEU A 313 -6.92 -16.23 -7.62
N ASP A 314 -7.94 -16.23 -6.78
CA ASP A 314 -7.86 -16.11 -5.31
C ASP A 314 -6.85 -17.05 -4.64
N ASN A 315 -6.53 -18.19 -5.27
CA ASN A 315 -5.52 -19.13 -4.77
C ASN A 315 -4.27 -19.21 -5.66
N VAL A 316 -4.01 -18.21 -6.50
CA VAL A 316 -2.86 -18.23 -7.44
C VAL A 316 -1.51 -18.37 -6.73
N TRP A 317 -1.42 -17.86 -5.50
CA TRP A 317 -0.25 -17.99 -4.62
C TRP A 317 -0.31 -19.21 -3.69
N GLY A 318 -1.42 -19.95 -3.72
CA GLY A 318 -1.65 -21.13 -2.90
C GLY A 318 -2.58 -20.88 -1.70
N VAL A 319 -2.98 -21.98 -1.06
CA VAL A 319 -3.92 -22.00 0.07
C VAL A 319 -3.27 -21.88 1.45
N GLY A 320 -1.95 -21.65 1.50
CA GLY A 320 -1.17 -21.64 2.74
C GLY A 320 -0.92 -20.22 3.30
N GLY A 321 -0.59 -20.15 4.60
CA GLY A 321 -0.14 -18.93 5.25
C GLY A 321 -0.72 -18.73 6.66
N GLY A 322 0.07 -18.15 7.57
CA GLY A 322 -0.34 -17.94 8.97
C GLY A 322 -1.43 -16.89 9.17
N GLN A 323 -1.72 -16.07 8.16
CA GLN A 323 -2.74 -15.02 8.19
C GLN A 323 -4.14 -15.49 7.75
N ARG A 324 -4.31 -16.76 7.38
CA ARG A 324 -5.64 -17.27 6.98
C ARG A 324 -6.52 -17.49 8.21
N PRO A 325 -7.80 -17.07 8.17
CA PRO A 325 -8.73 -17.35 9.26
C PRO A 325 -8.84 -18.85 9.53
N VAL A 326 -8.73 -19.25 10.80
CA VAL A 326 -8.83 -20.67 11.19
C VAL A 326 -10.13 -21.29 10.71
N LYS A 327 -11.23 -20.52 10.70
CA LYS A 327 -12.54 -20.96 10.17
C LYS A 327 -12.46 -21.37 8.69
N LEU A 328 -11.69 -20.66 7.88
CA LEU A 328 -11.49 -20.97 6.46
C LEU A 328 -10.65 -22.24 6.32
N LEU A 329 -9.59 -22.40 7.12
CA LEU A 329 -8.78 -23.61 7.13
C LEU A 329 -9.57 -24.86 7.53
N ILE A 330 -10.44 -24.71 8.54
CA ILE A 330 -11.39 -25.77 8.94
C ILE A 330 -12.30 -26.11 7.76
N LYS A 331 -12.92 -25.11 7.12
CA LYS A 331 -13.79 -25.32 5.96
C LYS A 331 -13.10 -26.07 4.82
N GLU A 332 -11.91 -25.62 4.41
CA GLU A 332 -11.12 -26.27 3.35
C GLU A 332 -10.66 -27.68 3.77
N GLY A 333 -10.37 -27.90 5.06
CA GLY A 333 -10.01 -29.21 5.59
C GLY A 333 -11.16 -30.21 5.45
N PHE A 334 -12.37 -29.85 5.88
CA PHE A 334 -13.56 -30.69 5.70
C PHE A 334 -13.88 -30.93 4.23
N GLN A 335 -13.82 -29.90 3.39
CA GLN A 335 -14.09 -30.04 1.96
C GLN A 335 -13.15 -31.05 1.29
N ARG A 336 -11.85 -31.01 1.61
CA ARG A 336 -10.88 -31.99 1.11
C ARG A 336 -11.26 -33.41 1.48
N VAL A 337 -11.70 -33.65 2.72
CA VAL A 337 -12.14 -35.01 3.10
C VAL A 337 -13.45 -35.38 2.42
N TYR A 338 -14.37 -34.43 2.19
CA TYR A 338 -15.61 -34.68 1.45
C TYR A 338 -15.35 -35.09 0.00
N ASP A 339 -14.41 -34.42 -0.67
CA ASP A 339 -14.06 -34.69 -2.07
C ASP A 339 -13.42 -36.09 -2.21
N GLU A 340 -12.58 -36.48 -1.26
CA GLU A 340 -11.90 -37.79 -1.22
C GLU A 340 -12.73 -38.90 -0.56
N LEU A 341 -13.86 -38.57 0.07
CA LEU A 341 -14.70 -39.51 0.82
C LEU A 341 -15.12 -40.75 0.01
N PRO A 342 -15.47 -40.64 -1.28
CA PRO A 342 -15.78 -41.81 -2.11
C PRO A 342 -14.61 -42.77 -2.25
N GLU A 343 -13.37 -42.26 -2.39
CA GLU A 343 -12.18 -43.11 -2.48
C GLU A 343 -11.86 -43.74 -1.12
N ILE A 344 -11.93 -42.96 -0.04
CA ILE A 344 -11.75 -43.45 1.34
C ILE A 344 -12.75 -44.58 1.66
N SER A 345 -13.96 -44.52 1.12
CA SER A 345 -14.99 -45.54 1.35
C SER A 345 -14.65 -46.92 0.75
N LEU A 346 -13.71 -46.99 -0.22
CA LEU A 346 -13.24 -48.24 -0.81
C LEU A 346 -12.45 -49.07 0.21
N ASP A 347 -11.63 -48.40 1.03
CA ASP A 347 -10.82 -49.04 2.07
C ASP A 347 -11.58 -49.14 3.41
N VAL A 348 -12.46 -48.18 3.69
CA VAL A 348 -13.24 -48.11 4.93
C VAL A 348 -14.75 -48.16 4.61
N PRO A 349 -15.39 -49.34 4.66
CA PRO A 349 -16.79 -49.53 4.24
C PRO A 349 -17.82 -48.65 4.96
N HIS A 350 -17.49 -48.13 6.15
CA HIS A 350 -18.36 -47.26 6.96
C HIS A 350 -17.95 -45.78 6.94
N ALA A 351 -17.03 -45.36 6.06
CA ALA A 351 -16.48 -44.00 6.03
C ALA A 351 -17.55 -42.90 6.01
N HIS A 352 -18.57 -43.03 5.17
CA HIS A 352 -19.66 -42.05 5.08
C HIS A 352 -20.45 -41.90 6.39
N SER A 353 -20.79 -43.01 7.06
CA SER A 353 -21.56 -42.98 8.31
C SER A 353 -20.73 -42.40 9.46
N ILE A 354 -19.44 -42.72 9.50
CA ILE A 354 -18.49 -42.15 10.47
C ILE A 354 -18.35 -40.64 10.22
N MET A 355 -18.21 -40.22 8.96
CA MET A 355 -18.11 -38.81 8.60
C MET A 355 -19.37 -38.03 8.98
N GLU A 356 -20.56 -38.53 8.65
CA GLU A 356 -21.84 -37.90 9.00
C GLU A 356 -21.95 -37.67 10.52
N THR A 357 -21.63 -38.71 11.31
CA THR A 357 -21.63 -38.61 12.78
C THR A 357 -20.60 -37.61 13.29
N PHE A 358 -19.39 -37.59 12.71
CA PHE A 358 -18.30 -36.70 13.11
C PHE A 358 -18.66 -35.23 12.83
N VAL A 359 -19.19 -34.96 11.64
CA VAL A 359 -19.62 -33.62 11.21
C VAL A 359 -20.74 -33.09 12.11
N ASP A 360 -21.69 -33.94 12.49
CA ASP A 360 -22.75 -33.57 13.45
C ASP A 360 -22.19 -33.18 14.82
N VAL A 361 -21.23 -33.94 15.36
CA VAL A 361 -20.55 -33.60 16.62
C VAL A 361 -19.80 -32.27 16.51
N CYS A 362 -19.06 -32.06 15.42
CA CYS A 362 -18.34 -30.81 15.18
C CYS A 362 -19.27 -29.61 15.09
N HIS A 363 -20.46 -29.78 14.50
CA HIS A 363 -21.45 -28.72 14.43
C HIS A 363 -22.07 -28.42 15.80
N GLN A 364 -22.41 -29.46 16.58
CA GLN A 364 -22.91 -29.29 17.95
C GLN A 364 -21.91 -28.55 18.85
N GLN A 365 -20.62 -28.78 18.63
CA GLN A 365 -19.53 -28.08 19.32
C GLN A 365 -19.20 -26.70 18.74
N SER A 366 -19.98 -26.21 17.76
CA SER A 366 -19.76 -24.92 17.07
C SER A 366 -18.39 -24.78 16.40
N VAL A 367 -17.74 -25.90 16.05
CA VAL A 367 -16.46 -25.91 15.32
C VAL A 367 -16.69 -25.59 13.84
N ILE A 368 -17.83 -26.02 13.29
CA ILE A 368 -18.20 -25.84 11.88
C ILE A 368 -19.58 -25.17 11.72
N THR A 369 -19.76 -24.45 10.63
CA THR A 369 -21.03 -23.81 10.29
C THR A 369 -22.08 -24.84 9.87
N LYS A 370 -23.36 -24.46 10.00
CA LYS A 370 -24.50 -25.28 9.53
C LYS A 370 -24.36 -25.63 8.05
N GLN A 371 -23.94 -24.66 7.23
CA GLN A 371 -23.71 -24.85 5.80
C GLN A 371 -22.67 -25.94 5.49
N LEU A 372 -21.56 -25.96 6.23
CA LEU A 372 -20.50 -26.96 6.05
C LEU A 372 -20.91 -28.36 6.55
N ARG A 373 -21.78 -28.42 7.56
CA ARG A 373 -22.41 -29.67 7.98
C ARG A 373 -23.31 -30.22 6.88
N ASP A 374 -24.19 -29.37 6.35
CA ASP A 374 -25.18 -29.73 5.34
C ASP A 374 -24.56 -30.11 3.99
N SER A 375 -23.31 -29.70 3.73
CA SER A 375 -22.56 -30.08 2.52
C SER A 375 -21.87 -31.45 2.61
N CYS A 376 -22.00 -32.19 3.73
CA CYS A 376 -21.39 -33.52 3.87
C CYS A 376 -22.00 -34.53 2.88
N PRO A 377 -21.19 -35.26 2.08
CA PRO A 377 -21.69 -36.25 1.14
C PRO A 377 -22.30 -37.47 1.87
N SER A 378 -23.61 -37.65 1.79
CA SER A 378 -24.27 -38.84 2.32
C SER A 378 -24.08 -40.04 1.39
N SER A 379 -23.85 -41.23 1.97
CA SER A 379 -23.81 -42.52 1.25
C SER A 379 -25.11 -42.84 0.51
N ARG A 380 -26.20 -42.13 0.86
CA ARG A 380 -27.51 -42.31 0.25
C ARG A 380 -27.53 -41.63 -1.11
N GLY A 381 -26.95 -42.34 -2.09
CA GLY A 381 -26.95 -41.94 -3.48
C GLY A 381 -28.33 -41.42 -3.90
N ARG A 382 -28.30 -40.29 -4.63
CA ARG A 382 -29.38 -39.74 -5.47
C ARG A 382 -30.69 -40.50 -5.30
N LYS A 383 -31.62 -39.92 -4.52
CA LYS A 383 -33.01 -40.42 -4.36
C LYS A 383 -33.45 -41.07 -5.67
N ARG A 384 -33.57 -42.40 -5.68
CA ARG A 384 -34.34 -43.06 -6.72
C ARG A 384 -35.74 -42.47 -6.56
N PHE A 385 -36.16 -41.63 -7.50
CA PHE A 385 -37.56 -41.32 -7.65
C PHE A 385 -38.25 -42.67 -7.86
N VAL A 386 -38.87 -43.19 -6.80
CA VAL A 386 -39.83 -44.27 -6.92
C VAL A 386 -41.04 -43.58 -7.54
N SER A 387 -41.27 -43.82 -8.82
CA SER A 387 -42.51 -43.40 -9.46
C SER A 387 -43.67 -44.08 -8.74
N GLU A 388 -44.40 -43.31 -7.94
CA GLU A 388 -45.76 -43.63 -7.55
C GLU A 388 -46.59 -43.72 -8.84
N GLY A 389 -46.64 -44.90 -9.43
CA GLY A 389 -47.17 -45.04 -10.78
C GLY A 389 -47.32 -46.48 -11.20
N ASP A 390 -47.88 -47.32 -10.32
CA ASP A 390 -48.71 -48.42 -10.81
C ASP A 390 -49.72 -48.84 -9.72
N GLY A 391 -50.75 -48.01 -9.58
CA GLY A 391 -51.98 -48.42 -8.93
C GLY A 391 -52.65 -49.46 -9.82
N GLY A 392 -52.21 -50.72 -9.70
CA GLY A 392 -52.76 -51.85 -10.42
C GLY A 392 -54.27 -51.94 -10.19
N ILE A 393 -55.03 -51.62 -11.22
CA ILE A 393 -56.47 -51.90 -11.31
C ILE A 393 -56.62 -53.42 -11.27
N VAL A 394 -57.09 -53.94 -10.14
CA VAL A 394 -57.59 -55.32 -10.06
C VAL A 394 -58.83 -55.40 -10.95
N LYS A 395 -58.72 -56.11 -12.08
CA LYS A 395 -59.88 -56.44 -12.91
C LYS A 395 -60.61 -57.64 -12.29
N SER A 396 -61.88 -57.37 -11.96
CA SER A 396 -63.06 -58.21 -11.69
C SER A 396 -62.91 -59.38 -10.74
#